data_AF-A0A1G1FQ76-F1
#
_entry.id   AF-A0A1G1FQ76-F1
#
_cell.length_a   1.000
_cell.length_b   1.000
_cell.length_c   1.000
_cell.angle_alpha   90.00
_cell.angle_beta   90.00
_cell.angle_gamma   90.00
#
_symmetry.space_group_name_H-M   'P 1'
#
loop_
_entity.id
_entity.type
_entity.pdbx_description
1 polymer ?
#
loop_
_entity_poly.entity_id
_entity_poly.type
_entity_poly.pdbx_seq_one_letter_code
_entity_poly.pdbx_strand_id
1 'polypeptide(L)'
;MMLHTANDRGPLMKKDNTIFGLRFVINDNLHPSREDLQAFLDSLKKDEVGRHRSEGLARYGDLLAVVEDYERGQHQAATAPGFQDRMLYGALSHSHFVSPTLKSVVEQYLYYLHVLSTLDLKKPTTFIRSAEEEIGKLNPKKKEETAKRDRLQGMVDERKKALDALKKQWMALTAELSSILEYVRDNLARVDRLCDLSGTVLINERNNGKKEQELIEDIKTHYKERLREFLHHGSITKEQMDVARDEVAALTKRLSDLVQEDVQSLINVYEAVRTHVQTHYRDIAGAVKAIEQKGNVSIDVDVALYSQAAGHLLALISGLHVELNLIDIGAGNEQDVLLSDKRREMLAYLLDLLQRGPKPGAA
;
A
#
# COMPACT_ATOMS: atom_id res chain seq x y z
N MET A 1 19.59 16.45 50.75
CA MET A 1 20.81 16.16 49.97
C MET A 1 20.46 15.02 49.02
N MET A 2 20.48 15.31 47.70
CA MET A 2 20.43 14.41 46.52
C MET A 2 19.21 13.47 46.39
N LEU A 3 18.25 13.65 45.46
CA LEU A 3 18.25 13.65 43.98
C LEU A 3 18.62 12.31 43.29
N HIS A 4 17.70 11.89 42.42
CA HIS A 4 17.75 10.92 41.32
C HIS A 4 17.74 9.41 41.70
N THR A 5 16.99 8.53 41.02
CA THR A 5 16.77 8.42 39.56
C THR A 5 15.45 7.71 39.15
N ALA A 6 14.81 8.30 38.12
CA ALA A 6 14.21 7.68 36.92
C ALA A 6 13.15 6.57 37.10
N ASN A 7 11.85 6.74 36.81
CA ASN A 7 11.17 7.23 35.59
C ASN A 7 11.67 6.59 34.29
N ASP A 8 11.61 5.26 34.23
CA ASP A 8 11.81 4.48 33.00
C ASP A 8 10.48 4.41 32.23
N ARG A 9 10.09 5.55 31.64
CA ARG A 9 9.14 5.55 30.52
C ARG A 9 9.94 5.16 29.30
N GLY A 10 9.73 3.93 28.82
CA GLY A 10 10.26 3.48 27.54
C GLY A 10 9.99 4.50 26.44
N PRO A 11 10.82 4.53 25.39
CA PRO A 11 10.80 5.59 24.39
C PRO A 11 9.40 5.72 23.82
N LEU A 12 8.82 6.92 23.95
CA LEU A 12 7.64 7.35 23.20
C LEU A 12 7.94 7.12 21.72
N MET A 13 7.42 6.01 21.18
CA MET A 13 7.43 5.75 19.75
C MET A 13 6.78 6.94 19.06
N LYS A 14 7.53 7.56 18.14
CA LYS A 14 6.99 8.59 17.24
C LYS A 14 5.72 8.02 16.62
N LYS A 15 4.59 8.72 16.75
CA LYS A 15 3.38 8.38 16.02
C LYS A 15 3.73 8.35 14.54
N ASP A 16 3.63 7.16 13.96
CA ASP A 16 3.69 6.99 12.52
C ASP A 16 2.41 7.59 11.94
N ASN A 17 2.54 8.73 11.27
CA ASN A 17 1.43 9.48 10.68
C ASN A 17 1.12 9.03 9.24
N THR A 18 1.72 7.93 8.78
CA THR A 18 1.41 7.37 7.46
C THR A 18 -0.01 6.82 7.41
N ILE A 19 -0.59 6.73 6.20
CA ILE A 19 -1.93 6.16 6.02
C ILE A 19 -1.97 4.76 6.63
N PHE A 20 -1.00 3.91 6.29
CA PHE A 20 -0.78 2.60 6.91
C PHE A 20 0.10 2.66 8.18
N GLY A 21 -0.10 3.65 9.04
CA GLY A 21 0.60 3.73 10.32
C GLY A 21 0.31 2.52 11.23
N LEU A 22 1.14 2.35 12.26
CA LEU A 22 1.16 1.18 13.17
C LEU A 22 -0.23 0.65 13.54
N ARG A 23 -0.43 -0.64 13.26
CA ARG A 23 -1.59 -1.43 13.70
C ARG A 23 -1.67 -1.39 15.24
N PHE A 24 -2.73 -0.80 15.78
CA PHE A 24 -2.98 -0.83 17.22
C PHE A 24 -3.69 -2.14 17.57
N VAL A 25 -3.05 -2.88 18.49
CA VAL A 25 -3.40 -4.20 19.05
C VAL A 25 -3.02 -5.37 18.15
N ILE A 26 -1.76 -5.81 18.29
CA ILE A 26 -1.26 -7.11 17.81
C ILE A 26 -1.36 -8.07 19.01
N ASN A 27 -1.95 -9.26 18.81
CA ASN A 27 -1.80 -10.32 19.80
C ASN A 27 -0.40 -10.93 19.71
N ASP A 28 0.50 -10.50 20.59
CA ASP A 28 1.90 -10.97 20.66
C ASP A 28 2.02 -12.49 20.75
N ASN A 29 0.99 -13.20 21.24
CA ASN A 29 1.00 -14.66 21.34
C ASN A 29 0.72 -15.37 20.01
N LEU A 30 0.22 -14.66 19.00
CA LEU A 30 -0.06 -15.21 17.68
C LEU A 30 0.93 -14.77 16.63
N HIS A 31 1.68 -13.70 16.88
CA HIS A 31 2.55 -13.10 15.88
C HIS A 31 3.64 -14.10 15.42
N PRO A 32 3.73 -14.41 14.11
CA PRO A 32 4.79 -15.30 13.64
C PRO A 32 6.16 -14.71 13.96
N SER A 33 7.10 -15.58 14.32
CA SER A 33 8.50 -15.19 14.26
C SER A 33 8.87 -14.87 12.81
N ARG A 34 9.91 -14.05 12.61
CA ARG A 34 10.41 -13.74 11.27
C ARG A 34 10.78 -15.01 10.49
N GLU A 35 11.33 -16.00 11.18
CA GLU A 35 11.71 -17.29 10.60
C GLU A 35 10.48 -18.09 10.17
N ASP A 36 9.43 -18.14 10.99
CA ASP A 36 8.18 -18.85 10.68
C ASP A 36 7.46 -18.23 9.49
N LEU A 37 7.37 -16.89 9.46
CA LEU A 37 6.76 -16.18 8.34
C LEU A 37 7.53 -16.43 7.05
N GLN A 38 8.86 -16.35 7.09
CA GLN A 38 9.69 -16.58 5.91
C GLN A 38 9.57 -18.01 5.40
N ALA A 39 9.62 -19.00 6.30
CA ALA A 39 9.44 -20.41 5.96
C ALA A 39 8.08 -20.66 5.31
N PHE A 40 7.02 -20.03 5.81
CA PHE A 40 5.70 -20.07 5.21
C PHE A 40 5.68 -19.45 3.80
N LEU A 41 6.22 -18.24 3.63
CA LEU A 41 6.26 -17.57 2.32
C LEU A 41 7.06 -18.38 1.29
N ASP A 42 8.15 -19.04 1.70
CA ASP A 42 8.90 -19.94 0.84
C ASP A 42 8.16 -21.25 0.52
N SER A 43 7.29 -21.70 1.42
CA SER A 43 6.41 -22.85 1.15
C SER A 43 5.37 -22.54 0.07
N LEU A 44 4.86 -21.30 0.00
CA LEU A 44 3.89 -20.89 -1.03
C LEU A 44 4.44 -21.05 -2.45
N LYS A 45 5.77 -20.93 -2.64
CA LYS A 45 6.40 -21.10 -3.95
C LYS A 45 6.35 -22.52 -4.50
N LYS A 46 6.04 -23.52 -3.67
CA LYS A 46 6.12 -24.94 -4.02
C LYS A 46 4.81 -25.50 -4.58
N ASP A 47 3.66 -24.97 -4.16
CA ASP A 47 2.34 -25.45 -4.57
C ASP A 47 1.76 -24.56 -5.69
N GLU A 48 0.99 -25.12 -6.65
CA GLU A 48 0.40 -24.33 -7.76
C GLU A 48 -0.47 -23.16 -7.28
N VAL A 49 -1.39 -23.41 -6.34
CA VAL A 49 -2.24 -22.36 -5.76
C VAL A 49 -1.40 -21.34 -4.98
N GLY A 50 -0.34 -21.79 -4.30
CA GLY A 50 0.58 -20.93 -3.57
C GLY A 50 1.44 -20.05 -4.49
N ARG A 51 1.82 -20.56 -5.67
CA ARG A 51 2.66 -19.84 -6.64
C ARG A 51 2.01 -18.57 -7.12
N HIS A 52 0.72 -18.60 -7.47
CA HIS A 52 0.00 -17.38 -7.85
C HIS A 52 -0.05 -16.33 -6.73
N ARG A 53 -0.18 -16.77 -5.46
CA ARG A 53 -0.13 -15.86 -4.30
C ARG A 53 1.26 -15.25 -4.14
N SER A 54 2.30 -16.07 -4.29
CA SER A 54 3.69 -15.64 -4.21
C SER A 54 4.06 -14.67 -5.35
N GLU A 55 3.54 -14.88 -6.56
CA GLU A 55 3.77 -14.01 -7.71
C GLU A 55 3.15 -12.62 -7.50
N GLY A 56 1.93 -12.55 -6.96
CA GLY A 56 1.30 -11.27 -6.62
C GLY A 56 2.09 -10.48 -5.58
N LEU A 57 2.55 -11.16 -4.52
CA LEU A 57 3.43 -10.57 -3.49
C LEU A 57 4.79 -10.13 -4.05
N ALA A 58 5.36 -10.89 -4.99
CA ALA A 58 6.62 -10.55 -5.64
C ALA A 58 6.47 -9.29 -6.49
N ARG A 59 5.45 -9.22 -7.36
CA ARG A 59 5.18 -8.04 -8.20
C ARG A 59 4.97 -6.78 -7.38
N TYR A 60 4.21 -6.87 -6.29
CA TYR A 60 4.05 -5.74 -5.38
C TYR A 60 5.37 -5.37 -4.69
N GLY A 61 6.19 -6.36 -4.35
CA GLY A 61 7.54 -6.17 -3.82
C GLY A 61 8.47 -5.45 -4.80
N ASP A 62 8.41 -5.80 -6.08
CA ASP A 62 9.20 -5.16 -7.14
C ASP A 62 8.78 -3.69 -7.31
N LEU A 63 7.46 -3.42 -7.34
CA LEU A 63 6.94 -2.06 -7.40
C LEU A 63 7.35 -1.24 -6.17
N LEU A 64 7.27 -1.84 -4.98
CA LEU A 64 7.69 -1.21 -3.74
C LEU A 64 9.18 -0.84 -3.76
N ALA A 65 10.04 -1.76 -4.19
CA ALA A 65 11.48 -1.51 -4.29
C ALA A 65 11.79 -0.32 -5.21
N VAL A 66 11.10 -0.21 -6.35
CA VAL A 66 11.29 0.91 -7.28
C VAL A 66 10.83 2.24 -6.67
N VAL A 67 9.70 2.25 -5.96
CA VAL A 67 9.21 3.46 -5.27
C VAL A 67 10.14 3.87 -4.13
N GLU A 68 10.63 2.92 -3.33
CA GLU A 68 11.59 3.19 -2.25
C GLU A 68 12.95 3.69 -2.79
N ASP A 69 13.43 3.11 -3.90
CA ASP A 69 14.64 3.57 -4.59
C ASP A 69 14.49 5.02 -5.07
N TYR A 70 13.32 5.36 -5.61
CA TYR A 70 13.00 6.72 -6.00
C TYR A 70 12.99 7.68 -4.80
N GLU A 71 12.34 7.33 -3.70
CA GLU A 71 12.31 8.13 -2.47
C GLU A 71 13.73 8.34 -1.89
N ARG A 72 14.54 7.28 -1.84
CA ARG A 72 15.94 7.38 -1.40
C ARG A 72 16.79 8.25 -2.34
N GLY A 73 16.59 8.11 -3.65
CA GLY A 73 17.26 8.91 -4.68
C GLY A 73 16.95 10.40 -4.55
N GLN A 74 15.71 10.77 -4.21
CA GLN A 74 15.36 12.16 -3.90
C GLN A 74 16.16 12.73 -2.72
N HIS A 75 16.45 11.89 -1.71
CA HIS A 75 17.22 12.31 -0.53
C HIS A 75 18.74 12.31 -0.73
N GLN A 76 19.26 11.55 -1.69
CA GLN A 76 20.71 11.34 -1.85
C GLN A 76 21.33 12.05 -3.08
N ALA A 77 20.53 12.74 -3.91
CA ALA A 77 20.98 13.46 -5.11
C ALA A 77 21.80 12.62 -6.12
N ALA A 78 21.78 11.29 -5.98
CA ALA A 78 22.46 10.35 -6.86
C ALA A 78 21.55 10.03 -8.04
N THR A 79 21.89 10.57 -9.22
CA THR A 79 21.15 10.45 -10.50
C THR A 79 19.69 10.87 -10.44
N ALA A 80 19.37 12.02 -11.04
CA ALA A 80 17.99 12.48 -11.15
C ALA A 80 17.17 11.46 -11.97
N PRO A 81 16.06 10.93 -11.44
CA PRO A 81 15.18 10.02 -12.18
C PRO A 81 14.62 10.71 -13.43
N GLY A 82 14.28 9.92 -14.45
CA GLY A 82 13.64 10.42 -15.65
C GLY A 82 12.35 11.18 -15.34
N PHE A 83 11.91 12.07 -16.24
CA PHE A 83 10.70 12.87 -16.04
C PHE A 83 9.46 12.01 -15.79
N GLN A 84 9.30 10.92 -16.57
CA GLN A 84 8.21 9.96 -16.41
C GLN A 84 8.25 9.26 -15.06
N ASP A 85 9.42 8.73 -14.66
CA ASP A 85 9.62 8.07 -13.37
C ASP A 85 9.29 9.00 -12.21
N ARG A 86 9.71 10.26 -12.31
CA ARG A 86 9.43 11.29 -11.30
C ARG A 86 7.93 11.55 -11.15
N MET A 87 7.19 11.56 -12.25
CA MET A 87 5.74 11.73 -12.23
C MET A 87 5.04 10.50 -11.64
N LEU A 88 5.39 9.30 -12.13
CA LEU A 88 4.77 8.04 -11.70
C LEU A 88 5.06 7.75 -10.23
N TYR A 89 6.33 7.61 -9.89
CA TYR A 89 6.74 7.19 -8.55
C TYR A 89 6.55 8.31 -7.53
N GLY A 90 6.57 9.58 -7.96
CA GLY A 90 6.15 10.71 -7.14
C GLY A 90 4.68 10.61 -6.71
N ALA A 91 3.78 10.33 -7.66
CA ALA A 91 2.35 10.16 -7.36
C ALA A 91 2.08 8.90 -6.53
N LEU A 92 2.74 7.77 -6.85
CA LEU A 92 2.59 6.52 -6.11
C LEU A 92 3.10 6.64 -4.67
N SER A 93 4.26 7.25 -4.46
CA SER A 93 4.81 7.55 -3.13
C SER A 93 3.84 8.43 -2.33
N HIS A 94 3.35 9.52 -2.92
CA HIS A 94 2.40 10.43 -2.28
C HIS A 94 1.07 9.76 -1.94
N SER A 95 0.55 8.89 -2.80
CA SER A 95 -0.71 8.18 -2.55
C SER A 95 -0.67 7.26 -1.33
N HIS A 96 0.53 6.88 -0.87
CA HIS A 96 0.78 5.87 0.17
C HIS A 96 0.17 4.50 -0.09
N PHE A 97 -0.31 4.22 -1.31
CA PHE A 97 -0.85 2.91 -1.67
C PHE A 97 0.25 1.85 -1.73
N VAL A 98 1.38 2.18 -2.35
CA VAL A 98 2.56 1.32 -2.40
C VAL A 98 3.32 1.51 -1.09
N SER A 99 3.15 0.59 -0.14
CA SER A 99 3.76 0.69 1.19
C SER A 99 4.26 -0.66 1.71
N PRO A 100 5.37 -0.68 2.48
CA PRO A 100 5.86 -1.89 3.12
C PRO A 100 4.85 -2.49 4.09
N THR A 101 4.09 -1.62 4.77
CA THR A 101 3.09 -2.06 5.74
C THR A 101 1.95 -2.83 5.09
N LEU A 102 1.43 -2.37 3.94
CA LEU A 102 0.38 -3.11 3.24
C LEU A 102 0.86 -4.51 2.83
N LYS A 103 2.08 -4.62 2.28
CA LYS A 103 2.68 -5.92 1.97
C LYS A 103 2.76 -6.83 3.19
N SER A 104 3.34 -6.33 4.29
CA SER A 104 3.50 -7.12 5.52
C SER A 104 2.17 -7.56 6.10
N VAL A 105 1.15 -6.71 6.08
CA VAL A 105 -0.19 -7.04 6.57
C VAL A 105 -0.84 -8.15 5.74
N VAL A 106 -0.68 -8.12 4.42
CA VAL A 106 -1.16 -9.21 3.55
C VAL A 106 -0.40 -10.50 3.80
N GLU A 107 0.92 -10.46 3.97
CA GLU A 107 1.73 -11.65 4.31
C GLU A 107 1.29 -12.27 5.64
N GLN A 108 1.10 -11.45 6.68
CA GLN A 108 0.60 -11.89 7.99
C GLN A 108 -0.80 -12.49 7.90
N TYR A 109 -1.69 -11.88 7.11
CA TYR A 109 -3.03 -12.41 6.88
C TYR A 109 -2.99 -13.83 6.30
N LEU A 110 -2.17 -14.03 5.26
CA LEU A 110 -2.01 -15.33 4.63
C LEU A 110 -1.43 -16.36 5.59
N TYR A 111 -0.48 -15.97 6.43
CA TYR A 111 0.08 -16.82 7.47
C TYR A 111 -0.99 -17.24 8.49
N TYR A 112 -1.76 -16.29 9.05
CA TYR A 112 -2.81 -16.61 10.03
C TYR A 112 -3.90 -17.49 9.43
N LEU A 113 -4.26 -17.26 8.16
CA LEU A 113 -5.19 -18.12 7.45
C LEU A 113 -4.63 -19.54 7.28
N HIS A 114 -3.34 -19.67 6.96
CA HIS A 114 -2.68 -20.97 6.92
C HIS A 114 -2.76 -21.67 8.26
N VAL A 115 -2.36 -21.02 9.36
CA VAL A 115 -2.44 -21.60 10.72
C VAL A 115 -3.88 -22.02 11.03
N LEU A 116 -4.87 -21.16 10.75
CA LEU A 116 -6.28 -21.46 10.96
C LEU A 116 -6.71 -22.72 10.20
N SER A 117 -6.33 -22.84 8.91
CA SER A 117 -6.67 -24.01 8.09
C SER A 117 -6.02 -25.32 8.55
N THR A 118 -4.93 -25.24 9.31
CA THR A 118 -4.22 -26.42 9.84
C THR A 118 -4.76 -26.92 11.19
N LEU A 119 -5.61 -26.14 11.86
CA LEU A 119 -6.19 -26.53 13.14
C LEU A 119 -7.16 -27.71 12.96
N ASP A 120 -6.94 -28.78 13.72
CA ASP A 120 -7.76 -29.98 13.66
C ASP A 120 -8.54 -30.18 14.97
N LEU A 121 -9.78 -29.70 14.98
CA LEU A 121 -10.73 -29.93 16.08
C LEU A 121 -11.42 -31.31 15.96
N LYS A 122 -11.41 -31.93 14.77
CA LYS A 122 -12.17 -33.15 14.48
C LYS A 122 -11.53 -34.37 15.13
N LYS A 123 -10.21 -34.52 15.04
CA LYS A 123 -9.47 -35.62 15.68
C LYS A 123 -9.66 -35.69 17.20
N PRO A 124 -9.39 -34.63 17.99
CA PRO A 124 -9.58 -34.68 19.44
C PRO A 124 -11.05 -34.92 19.80
N THR A 125 -12.00 -34.32 19.08
CA THR A 125 -13.44 -34.53 19.32
C THR A 125 -13.86 -35.99 19.09
N THR A 126 -13.40 -36.59 17.99
CA THR A 126 -13.71 -38.00 17.65
C THR A 126 -13.11 -38.94 18.68
N PHE A 127 -11.86 -38.70 19.10
CA PHE A 127 -11.22 -39.49 20.15
C PHE A 127 -12.00 -39.44 21.46
N ILE A 128 -12.37 -38.23 21.93
CA ILE A 128 -13.12 -38.05 23.17
C ILE A 128 -14.43 -38.85 23.13
N ARG A 129 -15.20 -38.70 22.05
CA ARG A 129 -16.47 -39.43 21.87
C ARG A 129 -16.26 -40.95 21.92
N SER A 130 -15.32 -41.49 21.15
CA SER A 130 -15.05 -42.92 21.12
C SER A 130 -14.54 -43.46 22.47
N ALA A 131 -13.72 -42.69 23.19
CA ALA A 131 -13.22 -43.06 24.50
C ALA A 131 -14.32 -43.02 25.57
N GLU A 132 -15.22 -42.04 25.54
CA GLU A 132 -16.38 -41.95 26.44
C GLU A 132 -17.38 -43.10 26.21
N GLU A 133 -17.63 -43.47 24.95
CA GLU A 133 -18.44 -44.65 24.60
C GLU A 133 -17.82 -45.96 25.12
N GLU A 134 -16.50 -46.12 25.02
CA GLU A 134 -15.79 -47.28 25.54
C GLU A 134 -15.81 -47.32 27.07
N ILE A 135 -15.59 -46.18 27.75
CA ILE A 135 -15.71 -46.06 29.20
C ILE A 135 -17.10 -46.50 29.69
N GLY A 136 -18.15 -46.14 28.94
CA GLY A 136 -19.53 -46.54 29.25
C GLY A 136 -19.79 -48.06 29.15
N LYS A 137 -18.98 -48.80 28.40
CA LYS A 137 -19.10 -50.26 28.21
C LYS A 137 -18.32 -51.08 29.24
N LEU A 138 -17.35 -50.49 29.94
CA LEU A 138 -16.49 -51.18 30.91
C LEU A 138 -17.22 -51.45 32.24
N ASN A 139 -17.06 -52.65 32.79
CA ASN A 139 -17.65 -53.05 34.05
C ASN A 139 -16.80 -52.56 35.25
N PRO A 140 -17.34 -51.66 36.10
CA PRO A 140 -16.58 -51.09 37.21
C PRO A 140 -16.25 -52.10 38.33
N LYS A 141 -16.84 -53.31 38.30
CA LYS A 141 -16.62 -54.35 39.31
C LYS A 141 -15.38 -55.22 39.03
N LYS A 142 -14.81 -55.16 37.83
CA LYS A 142 -13.61 -55.91 37.46
C LYS A 142 -12.39 -55.00 37.52
N LYS A 143 -11.43 -55.33 38.40
CA LYS A 143 -10.21 -54.51 38.64
C LYS A 143 -9.46 -54.11 37.36
N GLU A 144 -9.33 -55.02 36.40
CA GLU A 144 -8.66 -54.76 35.12
C GLU A 144 -9.43 -53.74 34.26
N GLU A 145 -10.76 -53.84 34.23
CA GLU A 145 -11.62 -52.92 33.48
C GLU A 145 -11.70 -51.55 34.20
N THR A 146 -11.63 -51.50 35.53
CA THR A 146 -11.47 -50.27 36.32
C THR A 146 -10.17 -49.55 35.97
N ALA A 147 -9.04 -50.26 35.93
CA ALA A 147 -7.75 -49.67 35.55
C ALA A 147 -7.75 -49.15 34.10
N LYS A 148 -8.38 -49.88 33.17
CA LYS A 148 -8.56 -49.43 31.78
C LYS A 148 -9.42 -48.16 31.71
N ARG A 149 -10.50 -48.09 32.50
CA ARG A 149 -11.37 -46.93 32.60
C ARG A 149 -10.62 -45.70 33.10
N ASP A 150 -9.86 -45.81 34.18
CA ASP A 150 -9.11 -44.68 34.76
C ASP A 150 -8.07 -44.15 33.76
N ARG A 151 -7.38 -45.04 33.04
CA ARG A 151 -6.45 -44.65 31.96
C ARG A 151 -7.15 -43.91 30.83
N LEU A 152 -8.27 -44.43 30.34
CA LEU A 152 -9.04 -43.78 29.27
C LEU A 152 -9.58 -42.42 29.72
N GLN A 153 -10.02 -42.30 30.97
CA GLN A 153 -10.47 -41.03 31.54
C GLN A 153 -9.34 -40.00 31.57
N GLY A 154 -8.13 -40.37 32.00
CA GLY A 154 -6.97 -39.49 31.96
C GLY A 154 -6.66 -38.99 30.56
N MET A 155 -6.71 -39.87 29.55
CA MET A 155 -6.52 -39.49 28.14
C MET A 155 -7.65 -38.56 27.63
N VAL A 156 -8.89 -38.80 28.04
CA VAL A 156 -10.03 -37.91 27.69
C VAL A 156 -9.81 -36.52 28.28
N ASP A 157 -9.40 -36.42 29.53
CA ASP A 157 -9.19 -35.13 30.20
C ASP A 157 -8.04 -34.33 29.56
N GLU A 158 -6.93 -34.99 29.21
CA GLU A 158 -5.84 -34.39 28.43
C GLU A 158 -6.32 -33.89 27.07
N ARG A 159 -7.12 -34.69 26.36
CA ARG A 159 -7.64 -34.32 25.03
C ARG A 159 -8.68 -33.21 25.10
N LYS A 160 -9.48 -33.14 26.16
CA LYS A 160 -10.39 -32.02 26.43
C LYS A 160 -9.61 -30.72 26.63
N LYS A 161 -8.55 -30.73 27.44
CA LYS A 161 -7.66 -29.57 27.61
C LYS A 161 -7.03 -29.12 26.29
N ALA A 162 -6.55 -30.07 25.48
CA ALA A 162 -6.00 -29.77 24.15
C ALA A 162 -7.06 -29.18 23.20
N LEU A 163 -8.28 -29.73 23.21
CA LEU A 163 -9.39 -29.22 22.40
C LEU A 163 -9.77 -27.78 22.80
N ASP A 164 -9.79 -27.48 24.10
CA ASP A 164 -10.06 -26.14 24.59
C ASP A 164 -8.97 -25.15 24.19
N ALA A 165 -7.70 -25.56 24.20
CA ALA A 165 -6.60 -24.75 23.69
C ALA A 165 -6.74 -24.46 22.19
N LEU A 166 -7.06 -25.47 21.38
CA LEU A 166 -7.28 -25.30 19.94
C LEU A 166 -8.49 -24.38 19.64
N LYS A 167 -9.58 -24.47 20.42
CA LYS A 167 -10.72 -23.57 20.30
C LYS A 167 -10.35 -22.13 20.63
N LYS A 168 -9.55 -21.90 21.68
CA LYS A 168 -9.04 -20.56 22.02
C LYS A 168 -8.16 -20.01 20.90
N GLN A 169 -7.29 -20.84 20.33
CA GLN A 169 -6.45 -20.46 19.20
C GLN A 169 -7.27 -20.12 17.96
N TRP A 170 -8.30 -20.92 17.65
CA TRP A 170 -9.25 -20.62 16.56
C TRP A 170 -9.89 -19.24 16.73
N MET A 171 -10.47 -18.95 17.90
CA MET A 171 -11.11 -17.66 18.18
C MET A 171 -10.13 -16.48 18.09
N ALA A 172 -8.88 -16.69 18.53
CA ALA A 172 -7.87 -15.65 18.48
C ALA A 172 -7.40 -15.39 17.03
N LEU A 173 -7.24 -16.43 16.20
CA LEU A 173 -6.89 -16.29 14.79
C LEU A 173 -7.98 -15.58 13.98
N THR A 174 -9.25 -15.90 14.21
CA THR A 174 -10.36 -15.26 13.51
C THR A 174 -10.48 -13.77 13.88
N ALA A 175 -10.26 -13.43 15.16
CA ALA A 175 -10.18 -12.04 15.59
C ALA A 175 -9.03 -11.28 14.91
N GLU A 176 -7.84 -11.87 14.82
CA GLU A 176 -6.69 -11.26 14.13
C GLU A 176 -6.95 -11.05 12.63
N LEU A 177 -7.50 -12.07 11.95
CA LEU A 177 -7.85 -11.98 10.54
C LEU A 177 -8.89 -10.88 10.28
N SER A 178 -9.92 -10.77 11.13
CA SER A 178 -10.94 -9.71 11.02
C SER A 178 -10.33 -8.32 11.22
N SER A 179 -9.50 -8.17 12.25
CA SER A 179 -8.81 -6.92 12.54
C SER A 179 -7.91 -6.46 11.38
N ILE A 180 -7.21 -7.39 10.72
CA ILE A 180 -6.43 -7.06 9.51
C ILE A 180 -7.34 -6.55 8.39
N LEU A 181 -8.47 -7.21 8.12
CA LEU A 181 -9.38 -6.78 7.04
C LEU A 181 -9.95 -5.38 7.31
N GLU A 182 -10.37 -5.11 8.54
CA GLU A 182 -10.83 -3.79 8.96
C GLU A 182 -9.73 -2.73 8.80
N TYR A 183 -8.51 -3.05 9.24
CA TYR A 183 -7.37 -2.17 9.10
C TYR A 183 -7.08 -1.84 7.62
N VAL A 184 -7.04 -2.85 6.74
CA VAL A 184 -6.82 -2.61 5.30
C VAL A 184 -7.97 -1.78 4.73
N ARG A 185 -9.22 -2.15 4.99
CA ARG A 185 -10.43 -1.41 4.53
C ARG A 185 -10.36 0.07 4.91
N ASP A 186 -10.08 0.37 6.18
CA ASP A 186 -10.09 1.73 6.69
C ASP A 186 -8.95 2.57 6.08
N ASN A 187 -7.80 1.94 5.82
CA ASN A 187 -6.68 2.61 5.15
C ASN A 187 -6.94 2.81 3.65
N LEU A 188 -7.60 1.88 2.98
CA LEU A 188 -8.07 2.09 1.60
C LEU A 188 -9.02 3.30 1.51
N ALA A 189 -9.92 3.48 2.47
CA ALA A 189 -10.76 4.67 2.51
C ALA A 189 -9.97 5.99 2.68
N ARG A 190 -8.82 5.95 3.37
CA ARG A 190 -7.93 7.12 3.50
C ARG A 190 -7.17 7.39 2.20
N VAL A 191 -6.68 6.34 1.53
CA VAL A 191 -6.03 6.48 0.20
C VAL A 191 -7.01 7.06 -0.82
N ASP A 192 -8.25 6.55 -0.88
CA ASP A 192 -9.29 7.08 -1.78
C ASP A 192 -9.51 8.58 -1.58
N ARG A 193 -9.66 9.04 -0.33
CA ARG A 193 -9.80 10.46 0.00
C ARG A 193 -8.58 11.28 -0.39
N LEU A 194 -7.37 10.76 -0.16
CA LEU A 194 -6.14 11.47 -0.53
C LEU A 194 -6.04 11.63 -2.04
N CYS A 195 -6.34 10.58 -2.82
CA CYS A 195 -6.33 10.66 -4.28
C CYS A 195 -7.39 11.63 -4.83
N ASP A 196 -8.59 11.65 -4.23
CA ASP A 196 -9.66 12.60 -4.60
C ASP A 196 -9.28 14.06 -4.32
N LEU A 197 -8.68 14.33 -3.15
CA LEU A 197 -8.15 15.65 -2.80
C LEU A 197 -7.01 16.06 -3.74
N SER A 198 -6.12 15.12 -4.09
CA SER A 198 -5.00 15.36 -5.00
C SER A 198 -5.48 15.73 -6.39
N GLY A 199 -6.45 15.00 -6.93
CA GLY A 199 -7.09 15.33 -8.20
C GLY A 199 -7.72 16.72 -8.18
N THR A 200 -8.42 17.08 -7.09
CA THR A 200 -9.01 18.41 -6.91
C THR A 200 -7.96 19.52 -6.89
N VAL A 201 -6.85 19.34 -6.18
CA VAL A 201 -5.73 20.29 -6.13
C VAL A 201 -5.13 20.50 -7.52
N LEU A 202 -4.92 19.42 -8.28
CA LEU A 202 -4.38 19.48 -9.65
C LEU A 202 -5.33 20.19 -10.62
N ILE A 203 -6.63 19.92 -10.56
CA ILE A 203 -7.65 20.61 -11.37
C ILE A 203 -7.68 22.10 -11.04
N ASN A 204 -7.61 22.46 -9.75
CA ASN A 204 -7.58 23.86 -9.34
C ASN A 204 -6.32 24.57 -9.83
N GLU A 205 -5.15 23.93 -9.74
CA GLU A 205 -3.91 24.51 -10.26
C GLU A 205 -3.97 24.67 -11.79
N ARG A 206 -4.48 23.65 -12.50
CA ARG A 206 -4.72 23.71 -13.96
C ARG A 206 -5.56 24.91 -14.37
N ASN A 207 -6.63 25.18 -13.62
CA ASN A 207 -7.55 26.28 -13.91
C ASN A 207 -6.97 27.66 -13.55
N ASN A 208 -6.18 27.73 -12.46
CA ASN A 208 -5.54 28.97 -12.04
C ASN A 208 -4.36 29.36 -12.95
N GLY A 209 -3.62 28.36 -13.46
CA GLY A 209 -2.50 28.55 -14.38
C GLY A 209 -1.37 29.44 -13.84
N LYS A 210 -1.29 29.68 -12.53
CA LYS A 210 -0.35 30.66 -11.95
C LYS A 210 1.09 30.25 -12.23
N LYS A 211 1.43 28.99 -11.92
CA LYS A 211 2.78 28.50 -12.18
C LYS A 211 3.08 28.44 -13.68
N GLU A 212 2.09 28.07 -14.50
CA GLU A 212 2.26 28.06 -15.96
C GLU A 212 2.62 29.46 -16.50
N GLN A 213 1.92 30.50 -16.05
CA GLN A 213 2.22 31.88 -16.44
C GLN A 213 3.59 32.35 -15.96
N GLU A 214 4.02 31.96 -14.76
CA GLU A 214 5.39 32.23 -14.29
C GLU A 214 6.43 31.61 -15.22
N LEU A 215 6.26 30.34 -15.61
CA LEU A 215 7.18 29.65 -16.53
C LEU A 215 7.20 30.28 -17.93
N ILE A 216 6.05 30.77 -18.40
CA ILE A 216 5.94 31.52 -19.67
C ILE A 216 6.72 32.84 -19.59
N GLU A 217 6.64 33.58 -18.48
CA GLU A 217 7.40 34.81 -18.28
C GLU A 217 8.91 34.53 -18.16
N ASP A 218 9.32 33.39 -17.60
CA ASP A 218 10.72 32.97 -17.59
C ASP A 218 11.25 32.76 -19.02
N ILE A 219 10.49 32.08 -19.88
CA ILE A 219 10.86 31.89 -21.30
C ILE A 219 11.01 33.26 -22.00
N LYS A 220 10.06 34.17 -21.79
CA LYS A 220 10.14 35.53 -22.35
C LYS A 220 11.38 36.28 -21.83
N THR A 221 11.73 36.10 -20.56
CA THR A 221 12.90 36.75 -19.94
C THR A 221 14.20 36.20 -20.51
N HIS A 222 14.32 34.88 -20.66
CA HIS A 222 15.46 34.23 -21.31
C HIS A 222 15.72 34.80 -22.72
N TYR A 223 14.67 34.92 -23.54
CA TYR A 223 14.80 35.50 -24.88
C TYR A 223 15.12 37.01 -24.87
N LYS A 224 14.57 37.77 -23.93
CA LYS A 224 14.92 39.20 -23.76
C LYS A 224 16.41 39.36 -23.40
N GLU A 225 16.95 38.50 -22.56
CA GLU A 225 18.36 38.51 -22.16
C GLU A 225 19.26 38.15 -23.34
N ARG A 226 18.93 37.09 -24.08
CA ARG A 226 19.63 36.71 -25.31
C ARG A 226 19.67 37.84 -26.34
N LEU A 227 18.55 38.56 -26.54
CA LEU A 227 18.53 39.75 -27.41
C LEU A 227 19.41 40.89 -26.85
N ARG A 228 19.43 41.12 -25.53
CA ARG A 228 20.35 42.13 -24.95
C ARG A 228 21.82 41.75 -25.16
N GLU A 229 22.16 40.48 -25.07
CA GLU A 229 23.51 40.00 -25.37
C GLU A 229 23.88 40.24 -26.84
N PHE A 230 22.98 39.97 -27.79
CA PHE A 230 23.22 40.30 -29.19
C PHE A 230 23.41 41.81 -29.42
N LEU A 231 22.66 42.67 -28.72
CA LEU A 231 22.86 44.13 -28.75
C LEU A 231 24.24 44.55 -28.26
N HIS A 232 24.82 43.83 -27.30
CA HIS A 232 26.18 44.10 -26.82
C HIS A 232 27.26 43.69 -27.82
N HIS A 233 26.97 42.76 -28.73
CA HIS A 233 27.91 42.27 -29.74
C HIS A 233 27.69 42.86 -31.14
N GLY A 234 26.63 43.65 -31.36
CA GLY A 234 26.33 44.30 -32.63
C GLY A 234 24.92 44.90 -32.70
N SER A 235 24.53 45.36 -33.89
CA SER A 235 23.16 45.85 -34.13
C SER A 235 22.19 44.69 -34.35
N ILE A 236 21.05 44.71 -33.67
CA ILE A 236 19.94 43.78 -33.95
C ILE A 236 19.14 44.24 -35.16
N THR A 237 18.90 43.33 -36.10
CA THR A 237 18.01 43.59 -37.23
C THR A 237 16.55 43.40 -36.83
N LYS A 238 15.65 44.09 -37.54
CA LYS A 238 14.21 43.91 -37.35
C LYS A 238 13.79 42.44 -37.57
N GLU A 239 14.39 41.78 -38.55
CA GLU A 239 14.16 40.36 -38.86
C GLU A 239 14.51 39.46 -37.67
N GLN A 240 15.62 39.70 -36.97
CA GLN A 240 16.01 38.94 -35.78
C GLN A 240 15.02 39.12 -34.61
N MET A 241 14.46 40.33 -34.46
CA MET A 241 13.41 40.56 -33.46
C MET A 241 12.11 39.83 -33.81
N ASP A 242 11.71 39.85 -35.07
CA ASP A 242 10.48 39.19 -35.53
C ASP A 242 10.61 37.66 -35.37
N VAL A 243 11.76 37.08 -35.73
CA VAL A 243 12.04 35.65 -35.51
C VAL A 243 12.01 35.28 -34.03
N ALA A 244 12.69 36.04 -33.15
CA ALA A 244 12.68 35.78 -31.72
C ALA A 244 11.27 35.89 -31.12
N ARG A 245 10.44 36.81 -31.61
CA ARG A 245 9.04 36.95 -31.19
C ARG A 245 8.21 35.73 -31.58
N ASP A 246 8.36 35.26 -32.81
CA ASP A 246 7.63 34.10 -33.32
C ASP A 246 8.07 32.81 -32.59
N GLU A 247 9.37 32.66 -32.31
CA GLU A 247 9.89 31.56 -31.49
C GLU A 247 9.31 31.57 -30.07
N VAL A 248 9.31 32.72 -29.39
CA VAL A 248 8.72 32.84 -28.05
C VAL A 248 7.22 32.50 -28.09
N ALA A 249 6.49 32.96 -29.10
CA ALA A 249 5.07 32.64 -29.25
C ALA A 249 4.84 31.14 -29.46
N ALA A 250 5.67 30.49 -30.27
CA ALA A 250 5.59 29.05 -30.50
C ALA A 250 5.95 28.24 -29.25
N LEU A 251 7.01 28.64 -28.52
CA LEU A 251 7.46 27.94 -27.30
C LEU A 251 6.48 28.09 -26.15
N THR A 252 5.94 29.29 -25.94
CA THR A 252 4.96 29.52 -24.88
C THR A 252 3.69 28.70 -25.11
N LYS A 253 3.21 28.64 -26.36
CA LYS A 253 2.10 27.76 -26.73
C LYS A 253 2.44 26.28 -26.50
N ARG A 254 3.60 25.82 -26.96
CA ARG A 254 4.03 24.42 -26.80
C ARG A 254 4.20 24.06 -25.31
N LEU A 255 4.71 24.98 -24.48
CA LEU A 255 4.80 24.79 -23.04
C LEU A 255 3.40 24.63 -22.42
N SER A 256 2.46 25.51 -22.77
CA SER A 256 1.07 25.40 -22.29
C SER A 256 0.47 24.04 -22.63
N ASP A 257 0.57 23.61 -23.89
CA ASP A 257 0.05 22.30 -24.32
C ASP A 257 0.71 21.15 -23.53
N LEU A 258 2.03 21.19 -23.34
CA LEU A 258 2.77 20.18 -22.56
C LEU A 258 2.36 20.15 -21.08
N VAL A 259 2.23 21.32 -20.44
CA VAL A 259 1.84 21.43 -19.02
C VAL A 259 0.44 20.89 -18.81
N GLN A 260 -0.50 21.21 -19.71
CA GLN A 260 -1.88 20.73 -19.61
C GLN A 260 -1.96 19.20 -19.70
N GLU A 261 -1.20 18.61 -20.61
CA GLU A 261 -1.11 17.15 -20.79
C GLU A 261 -0.39 16.47 -19.62
N ASP A 262 0.65 17.09 -19.07
CA ASP A 262 1.36 16.60 -17.88
C ASP A 262 0.47 16.59 -16.65
N VAL A 263 -0.27 17.68 -16.42
CA VAL A 263 -1.22 17.77 -15.31
C VAL A 263 -2.33 16.74 -15.47
N GLN A 264 -2.86 16.56 -16.69
CA GLN A 264 -3.87 15.54 -16.97
C GLN A 264 -3.33 14.12 -16.76
N SER A 265 -2.10 13.85 -17.18
CA SER A 265 -1.44 12.56 -16.96
C SER A 265 -1.28 12.26 -15.48
N LEU A 266 -0.88 13.26 -14.68
CA LEU A 266 -0.76 13.11 -13.24
C LEU A 266 -2.13 12.90 -12.56
N ILE A 267 -3.18 13.60 -13.00
CA ILE A 267 -4.57 13.35 -12.55
C ILE A 267 -4.97 11.91 -12.83
N ASN A 268 -4.70 11.41 -14.05
CA ASN A 268 -5.04 10.04 -14.44
C ASN A 268 -4.34 8.99 -13.56
N VAL A 269 -3.10 9.25 -13.10
CA VAL A 269 -2.41 8.36 -12.15
C VAL A 269 -3.17 8.29 -10.82
N TYR A 270 -3.56 9.43 -10.25
CA TYR A 270 -4.34 9.46 -9.01
C TYR A 270 -5.72 8.80 -9.18
N GLU A 271 -6.39 9.01 -10.32
CA GLU A 271 -7.67 8.37 -10.63
C GLU A 271 -7.54 6.86 -10.79
N ALA A 272 -6.45 6.37 -11.40
CA ALA A 272 -6.18 4.94 -11.51
C ALA A 272 -5.99 4.28 -10.14
N VAL A 273 -5.16 4.88 -9.27
CA VAL A 273 -4.97 4.41 -7.89
C VAL A 273 -6.30 4.45 -7.13
N ARG A 274 -7.06 5.54 -7.25
CA ARG A 274 -8.36 5.70 -6.60
C ARG A 274 -9.36 4.63 -7.05
N THR A 275 -9.49 4.40 -8.35
CA THR A 275 -10.42 3.42 -8.92
C THR A 275 -10.08 2.01 -8.44
N HIS A 276 -8.78 1.67 -8.44
CA HIS A 276 -8.26 0.41 -7.91
C HIS A 276 -8.61 0.22 -6.43
N VAL A 277 -8.32 1.24 -5.61
CA VAL A 277 -8.61 1.27 -4.18
C VAL A 277 -10.11 1.16 -3.89
N GLN A 278 -10.96 1.89 -4.62
CA GLN A 278 -12.41 1.84 -4.43
C GLN A 278 -13.01 0.48 -4.75
N THR A 279 -12.51 -0.17 -5.81
CA THR A 279 -12.96 -1.51 -6.20
C THR A 279 -12.70 -2.49 -5.06
N HIS A 280 -11.46 -2.54 -4.58
CA HIS A 280 -11.09 -3.47 -3.51
C HIS A 280 -11.62 -3.07 -2.13
N TYR A 281 -11.82 -1.78 -1.86
CA TYR A 281 -12.50 -1.33 -0.65
C TYR A 281 -13.90 -1.94 -0.54
N ARG A 282 -14.68 -1.92 -1.63
CA ARG A 282 -16.04 -2.49 -1.64
C ARG A 282 -16.01 -4.00 -1.41
N ASP A 283 -15.10 -4.70 -2.08
CA ASP A 283 -14.93 -6.15 -1.94
C ASP A 283 -14.56 -6.55 -0.50
N ILE A 284 -13.56 -5.88 0.08
CA ILE A 284 -13.10 -6.15 1.45
C ILE A 284 -14.19 -5.77 2.46
N ALA A 285 -14.86 -4.62 2.29
CA ALA A 285 -15.98 -4.24 3.14
C ALA A 285 -17.13 -5.25 3.08
N GLY A 286 -17.43 -5.78 1.89
CA GLY A 286 -18.39 -6.87 1.70
C GLY A 286 -17.97 -8.15 2.44
N ALA A 287 -16.70 -8.52 2.35
CA ALA A 287 -16.15 -9.68 3.06
C ALA A 287 -16.22 -9.52 4.58
N VAL A 288 -15.85 -8.36 5.13
CA VAL A 288 -15.96 -8.05 6.57
C VAL A 288 -17.40 -8.22 7.04
N LYS A 289 -18.36 -7.61 6.32
CA LYS A 289 -19.78 -7.73 6.66
C LYS A 289 -20.28 -9.18 6.61
N ALA A 290 -19.83 -9.97 5.64
CA ALA A 290 -20.21 -11.38 5.52
C ALA A 290 -19.67 -12.22 6.69
N ILE A 291 -18.45 -11.93 7.16
CA ILE A 291 -17.82 -12.56 8.33
C ILE A 291 -18.61 -12.20 9.61
N GLU A 292 -18.89 -10.92 9.82
CA GLU A 292 -19.68 -10.44 10.96
C GLU A 292 -21.08 -11.07 11.03
N GLN A 293 -21.77 -11.17 9.90
CA GLN A 293 -23.12 -11.71 9.83
C GLN A 293 -23.20 -13.21 10.12
N LYS A 294 -22.21 -13.98 9.68
CA LYS A 294 -22.18 -15.43 9.92
C LYS A 294 -21.71 -15.75 11.33
N GLY A 295 -20.75 -14.98 11.86
CA GLY A 295 -20.07 -15.29 13.11
C GLY A 295 -19.27 -16.60 13.04
N ASN A 296 -18.62 -16.95 14.16
CA ASN A 296 -17.78 -18.15 14.24
C ASN A 296 -18.66 -19.40 14.44
N VAL A 297 -19.15 -19.99 13.34
CA VAL A 297 -20.04 -21.16 13.36
C VAL A 297 -19.25 -22.46 13.37
N SER A 298 -18.28 -22.59 12.48
CA SER A 298 -17.40 -23.76 12.39
C SER A 298 -16.09 -23.37 11.70
N ILE A 299 -15.03 -24.11 12.00
CA ILE A 299 -13.72 -23.82 11.44
C ILE A 299 -13.69 -23.92 9.91
N ASP A 300 -14.42 -24.87 9.32
CA ASP A 300 -14.49 -25.04 7.87
C ASP A 300 -15.18 -23.83 7.21
N VAL A 301 -16.22 -23.27 7.86
CA VAL A 301 -16.92 -22.07 7.37
C VAL A 301 -16.03 -20.84 7.49
N ASP A 302 -15.35 -20.67 8.62
CA ASP A 302 -14.44 -19.54 8.83
C ASP A 302 -13.28 -19.59 7.84
N VAL A 303 -12.63 -20.75 7.68
CA VAL A 303 -11.56 -20.94 6.69
C VAL A 303 -12.03 -20.55 5.28
N ALA A 304 -13.24 -20.93 4.88
CA ALA A 304 -13.78 -20.57 3.58
C ALA A 304 -13.99 -19.05 3.43
N LEU A 305 -14.56 -18.39 4.45
CA LEU A 305 -14.79 -16.93 4.44
C LEU A 305 -13.48 -16.14 4.39
N TYR A 306 -12.53 -16.48 5.26
CA TYR A 306 -11.23 -15.82 5.27
C TYR A 306 -10.38 -16.15 4.04
N SER A 307 -10.56 -17.33 3.42
CA SER A 307 -9.93 -17.64 2.12
C SER A 307 -10.48 -16.77 0.99
N GLN A 308 -11.78 -16.49 0.98
CA GLN A 308 -12.37 -15.56 0.01
C GLN A 308 -11.82 -14.14 0.20
N ALA A 309 -11.75 -13.68 1.45
CA ALA A 309 -11.16 -12.38 1.80
C ALA A 309 -9.66 -12.28 1.43
N ALA A 310 -8.89 -13.38 1.58
CA ALA A 310 -7.51 -13.46 1.10
C ALA A 310 -7.41 -13.20 -0.41
N GLY A 311 -8.37 -13.69 -1.20
CA GLY A 311 -8.44 -13.45 -2.64
C GLY A 311 -8.55 -11.96 -2.97
N HIS A 312 -9.38 -11.23 -2.23
CA HIS A 312 -9.52 -9.77 -2.41
C HIS A 312 -8.25 -9.01 -2.01
N LEU A 313 -7.58 -9.41 -0.93
CA LEU A 313 -6.30 -8.81 -0.50
C LEU A 313 -5.18 -9.07 -1.51
N LEU A 314 -5.13 -10.26 -2.11
CA LEU A 314 -4.15 -10.57 -3.15
C LEU A 314 -4.42 -9.78 -4.42
N ALA A 315 -5.69 -9.70 -4.86
CA ALA A 315 -6.07 -8.89 -6.01
C ALA A 315 -5.73 -7.41 -5.83
N LEU A 316 -5.92 -6.89 -4.61
CA LEU A 316 -5.52 -5.53 -4.22
C LEU A 316 -4.03 -5.27 -4.48
N ILE A 317 -3.14 -6.18 -4.10
CA ILE A 317 -1.69 -5.94 -4.26
C ILE A 317 -1.15 -6.33 -5.65
N SER A 318 -1.84 -7.23 -6.37
CA SER A 318 -1.36 -7.68 -7.70
C SER A 318 -1.97 -6.93 -8.89
N GLY A 319 -3.06 -6.19 -8.67
CA GLY A 319 -3.91 -5.65 -9.74
C GLY A 319 -3.66 -4.19 -10.12
N LEU A 320 -2.81 -3.45 -9.39
CA LEU A 320 -2.56 -2.05 -9.72
C LEU A 320 -1.78 -1.96 -11.04
N HIS A 321 -2.42 -1.38 -12.06
CA HIS A 321 -1.81 -1.05 -13.33
C HIS A 321 -1.99 0.45 -13.59
N VAL A 322 -0.88 1.14 -13.86
CA VAL A 322 -0.87 2.58 -14.13
C VAL A 322 -0.04 2.82 -15.38
N GLU A 323 -0.66 3.46 -16.37
CA GLU A 323 0.00 3.85 -17.61
C GLU A 323 0.13 5.38 -17.65
N LEU A 324 1.31 5.85 -18.03
CA LEU A 324 1.58 7.26 -18.29
C LEU A 324 1.75 7.46 -19.79
N ASN A 325 0.96 8.36 -20.35
CA ASN A 325 1.04 8.76 -21.74
C ASN A 325 1.59 10.19 -21.81
N LEU A 326 2.89 10.32 -22.01
CA LEU A 326 3.56 11.63 -22.05
C LEU A 326 3.95 12.01 -23.47
N ILE A 327 3.84 13.31 -23.77
CA ILE A 327 4.33 13.86 -25.04
C ILE A 327 5.86 13.92 -25.00
N ASP A 328 6.49 13.33 -26.03
CA ASP A 328 7.93 13.44 -26.25
C ASP A 328 8.29 14.82 -26.83
N ILE A 329 9.34 15.43 -26.28
CA ILE A 329 9.80 16.77 -26.68
C ILE A 329 10.97 16.65 -27.68
N GLY A 330 11.56 15.47 -27.85
CA GLY A 330 12.86 15.32 -28.51
C GLY A 330 14.01 15.77 -27.62
N ALA A 331 15.26 15.49 -28.04
CA ALA A 331 16.46 15.72 -27.22
C ALA A 331 17.54 16.56 -27.92
N GLY A 332 17.19 17.27 -29.00
CA GLY A 332 18.19 17.74 -29.98
C GLY A 332 18.51 19.23 -29.97
N ASN A 333 17.54 20.09 -29.67
CA ASN A 333 17.71 21.55 -29.83
C ASN A 333 17.57 22.29 -28.49
N GLU A 334 18.09 23.53 -28.45
CA GLU A 334 18.08 24.41 -27.28
C GLU A 334 16.66 24.65 -26.73
N GLN A 335 15.67 24.69 -27.63
CA GLN A 335 14.27 24.90 -27.30
C GLN A 335 13.66 23.70 -26.55
N ASP A 336 13.98 22.47 -26.97
CA ASP A 336 13.53 21.24 -26.33
C ASP A 336 14.16 21.09 -24.94
N VAL A 337 15.42 21.51 -24.77
CA VAL A 337 16.09 21.57 -23.46
C VAL A 337 15.37 22.54 -22.52
N LEU A 338 15.09 23.76 -23.00
CA LEU A 338 14.36 24.76 -22.23
C LEU A 338 12.96 24.27 -21.82
N LEU A 339 12.22 23.65 -22.73
CA LEU A 339 10.90 23.08 -22.43
C LEU A 339 10.99 21.92 -21.42
N SER A 340 12.00 21.05 -21.54
CA SER A 340 12.25 19.96 -20.60
C SER A 340 12.56 20.47 -19.19
N ASP A 341 13.36 21.53 -19.08
CA ASP A 341 13.67 22.16 -17.79
C ASP A 341 12.41 22.77 -17.17
N LYS A 342 11.58 23.47 -17.97
CA LYS A 342 10.33 24.08 -17.50
C LYS A 342 9.27 23.06 -17.11
N ARG A 343 9.15 21.94 -17.83
CA ARG A 343 8.30 20.80 -17.40
C ARG A 343 8.76 20.21 -16.08
N ARG A 344 10.08 20.02 -15.89
CA ARG A 344 10.64 19.53 -14.62
C ARG A 344 10.36 20.48 -13.47
N GLU A 345 10.43 21.79 -13.70
CA GLU A 345 10.07 22.82 -12.72
C GLU A 345 8.57 22.75 -12.36
N MET A 346 7.69 22.65 -13.36
CA MET A 346 6.25 22.47 -13.15
C MET A 346 5.95 21.21 -12.32
N LEU A 347 6.51 20.07 -12.70
CA LEU A 347 6.28 18.81 -11.98
C LEU A 347 6.78 18.89 -10.52
N ALA A 348 7.93 19.50 -10.29
CA ALA A 348 8.44 19.71 -8.92
C ALA A 348 7.48 20.56 -8.09
N TYR A 349 6.95 21.64 -8.68
CA TYR A 349 5.95 22.49 -8.04
C TYR A 349 4.65 21.73 -7.73
N LEU A 350 4.12 20.93 -8.67
CA LEU A 350 2.90 20.15 -8.47
C LEU A 350 3.06 19.12 -7.35
N LEU A 351 4.19 18.40 -7.31
CA LEU A 351 4.45 17.43 -6.25
C LEU A 351 4.60 18.09 -4.86
N ASP A 352 5.27 19.24 -4.77
CA ASP A 352 5.37 20.02 -3.53
C ASP A 352 4.01 20.58 -3.08
N LEU A 353 3.19 21.04 -4.04
CA LEU A 353 1.83 21.48 -3.78
C LEU A 353 0.96 20.35 -3.19
N LEU A 354 1.06 19.15 -3.75
CA LEU A 354 0.36 17.96 -3.28
C LEU A 354 0.81 17.51 -1.89
N GLN A 355 2.10 17.65 -1.56
CA GLN A 355 2.63 17.34 -0.24
C GLN A 355 2.17 18.32 0.85
N ARG A 356 2.04 19.61 0.51
CA ARG A 356 1.61 20.65 1.46
C ARG A 356 0.11 20.59 1.80
N GLY A 357 -0.67 19.92 0.96
CA GLY A 357 -2.13 19.83 1.10
C GLY A 357 -2.85 21.17 0.83
N PRO A 358 -4.19 21.15 0.76
CA PRO A 358 -4.96 22.38 0.59
C PRO A 358 -4.72 23.32 1.78
N LYS A 359 -4.32 24.57 1.50
CA LYS A 359 -4.22 25.60 2.53
C LYS A 359 -5.60 25.77 3.19
N PRO A 360 -5.71 25.73 4.53
CA PRO A 360 -6.98 25.95 5.20
C PRO A 360 -7.47 27.37 4.87
N GLY A 361 -8.56 27.49 4.09
CA GLY A 361 -9.18 28.77 3.74
C GLY A 361 -9.51 29.01 2.27
N ALA A 362 -9.38 28.03 1.37
CA ALA A 362 -9.77 28.15 -0.04
C ALA A 362 -10.97 27.25 -0.40
N ALA A 363 -12.04 27.32 0.40
CA ALA A 363 -13.36 26.77 0.09
C ALA A 363 -14.38 27.90 -0.01
#